data_AF-A0A418C991-F1
#
_entry.id   AF-A0A418C991-F1
#
_cell.length_a   1.000
_cell.length_b   1.000
_cell.length_c   1.000
_cell.angle_alpha   90.00
_cell.angle_beta   90.00
_cell.angle_gamma   90.00
#
_symmetry.space_group_name_H-M   'P 1'
#
loop_
_entity.id
_entity.type
_entity.pdbx_description
1 polymer ?
#
loop_
_entity_poly.entity_id
_entity_poly.type
_entity_poly.pdbx_seq_one_letter_code
_entity_poly.pdbx_strand_id
1 'polypeptide(L)'
;VSPDSLKNKLRNLRTEFVAIQRSLTATGNDEQTTPAKPGYYADMLVAFADLHGLGDIEFGMDRAASASLSEDNQGLDTRAIGESVSMSSMRDAKRKDEIDMEIQRQRQVRGKKQQPDLAVGLSNLGEALASGLIEAAKLKCSHNSGVDIANRMAKMFDLMQETKASIDKTNEVND
;
A
#
# COMPACT_ATOMS: atom_id res chain seq x y z
N VAL A 1 -29.25 -7.14 44.10
CA VAL A 1 -28.05 -7.71 43.44
C VAL A 1 -27.44 -8.73 44.39
N SER A 2 -27.25 -9.98 43.97
CA SER A 2 -26.66 -11.00 44.85
C SER A 2 -25.16 -10.74 45.06
N PRO A 3 -24.62 -10.94 46.28
CA PRO A 3 -23.19 -10.79 46.55
C PRO A 3 -22.31 -11.63 45.61
N ASP A 4 -22.78 -12.80 45.18
CA ASP A 4 -22.04 -13.66 44.25
C ASP A 4 -22.04 -13.12 42.82
N SER A 5 -23.13 -12.44 42.42
CA SER A 5 -23.19 -11.73 41.14
C SER A 5 -22.15 -10.60 41.09
N LEU A 6 -21.95 -9.90 42.20
CA LEU A 6 -20.97 -8.82 42.29
C LEU A 6 -19.54 -9.35 42.26
N LYS A 7 -19.25 -10.43 42.99
CA LYS A 7 -17.95 -11.11 42.97
C LYS A 7 -17.58 -11.61 41.56
N ASN A 8 -18.54 -12.21 40.85
CA ASN A 8 -18.33 -12.70 39.50
C ASN A 8 -18.07 -11.56 38.51
N LYS A 9 -18.81 -10.44 38.61
CA LYS A 9 -18.55 -9.25 37.79
C LYS A 9 -17.17 -8.66 38.06
N LEU A 10 -16.76 -8.57 39.33
CA LEU A 10 -15.44 -8.05 39.69
C LEU A 10 -14.31 -8.94 39.17
N ARG A 11 -14.48 -10.27 39.25
CA ARG A 11 -13.53 -11.23 38.69
C ARG A 11 -13.42 -11.07 37.18
N ASN A 12 -14.54 -10.97 36.47
CA ASN A 12 -14.53 -10.78 35.02
C ASN A 12 -13.85 -9.46 34.64
N LEU A 13 -14.17 -8.36 35.34
CA LEU A 13 -13.57 -7.06 35.09
C LEU A 13 -12.04 -7.09 35.25
N ARG A 14 -11.53 -7.78 36.29
CA ARG A 14 -10.09 -7.95 36.50
C ARG A 14 -9.44 -8.75 35.38
N THR A 15 -10.07 -9.82 34.91
CA THR A 15 -9.57 -10.63 33.81
C THR A 15 -9.49 -9.82 32.52
N GLU A 16 -10.55 -9.09 32.18
CA GLU A 16 -10.62 -8.22 31.00
C GLU A 16 -9.57 -7.10 31.06
N PHE A 17 -9.41 -6.45 32.21
CA PHE A 17 -8.41 -5.40 32.38
C PHE A 17 -6.99 -5.91 32.12
N VAL A 18 -6.64 -7.09 32.65
CA VAL A 18 -5.32 -7.69 32.44
C VAL A 18 -5.13 -8.12 30.98
N ALA A 19 -6.20 -8.55 30.29
CA ALA A 19 -6.14 -8.86 28.86
C ALA A 19 -5.87 -7.59 28.03
N ILE A 20 -6.58 -6.50 28.31
CA ILE A 20 -6.40 -5.21 27.63
C ILE A 20 -4.99 -4.67 27.84
N GLN A 21 -4.47 -4.69 29.07
CA GLN A 21 -3.12 -4.22 29.37
C GLN A 21 -2.05 -5.01 28.62
N ARG A 22 -2.18 -6.34 28.56
CA ARG A 22 -1.27 -7.18 27.77
C ARG A 22 -1.33 -6.88 26.28
N SER A 23 -2.54 -6.67 25.75
CA SER A 23 -2.73 -6.29 24.34
C SER A 23 -2.14 -4.92 24.04
N LEU A 24 -2.26 -3.95 24.95
CA LEU A 24 -1.68 -2.61 24.79
C LEU A 24 -0.15 -2.68 24.67
N THR A 25 0.50 -3.41 25.57
CA THR A 25 1.97 -3.61 25.49
C THR A 25 2.37 -4.40 24.24
N ALA A 26 1.54 -5.34 23.78
CA ALA A 26 1.82 -6.13 22.58
C ALA A 26 1.64 -5.36 21.26
N THR A 27 0.85 -4.28 21.24
CA THR A 27 0.63 -3.48 20.02
C THR A 27 1.86 -2.67 19.59
N GLY A 28 2.92 -2.60 20.40
CA GLY A 28 4.18 -1.93 20.02
C GLY A 28 4.03 -0.43 19.77
N ASN A 29 2.89 0.15 20.12
CA ASN A 29 2.60 1.58 20.06
C ASN A 29 3.18 2.32 21.27
N ASP A 30 4.41 1.99 21.66
CA ASP A 30 5.15 2.87 22.56
C ASP A 30 5.35 4.19 21.80
N GLU A 31 4.69 5.25 22.26
CA GLU A 31 4.72 6.60 21.67
C GLU A 31 6.15 7.22 21.62
N GLN A 32 7.17 6.48 22.07
CA GLN A 32 8.53 6.94 22.28
C GLN A 32 9.41 6.91 21.02
N THR A 33 9.01 6.26 19.94
CA THR A 33 9.80 6.26 18.70
C THR A 33 8.97 6.72 17.52
N THR A 34 8.91 8.04 17.33
CA THR A 34 8.62 8.55 15.98
C THR A 34 9.71 7.98 15.07
N PRO A 35 9.36 7.20 14.04
CA PRO A 35 10.37 6.60 13.17
C PRO A 35 11.22 7.72 12.56
N ALA A 36 12.55 7.53 12.58
CA ALA A 36 13.46 8.49 11.99
C ALA A 36 13.04 8.76 10.54
N LYS A 37 12.89 10.03 10.18
CA LYS A 37 12.48 10.41 8.83
C LYS A 37 13.53 9.85 7.84
N PRO A 38 13.11 9.27 6.70
CA PRO A 38 14.05 8.80 5.70
C PRO A 38 14.98 9.91 5.22
N GLY A 39 16.23 9.58 4.85
CA GLY A 39 17.23 10.58 4.45
C GLY A 39 16.78 11.51 3.31
N TYR A 40 15.92 11.01 2.42
CA TYR A 40 15.36 11.76 1.30
C TYR A 40 14.18 12.67 1.68
N TYR A 41 13.77 12.72 2.95
CA TYR A 41 12.60 13.50 3.39
C TYR A 41 12.78 15.00 3.12
N ALA A 42 13.99 15.53 3.31
CA ALA A 42 14.30 16.92 3.00
C ALA A 42 14.20 17.18 1.47
N ASP A 43 14.73 16.26 0.66
CA ASP A 43 14.71 16.37 -0.80
C ASP A 43 13.29 16.30 -1.36
N MET A 44 12.41 15.46 -0.79
CA MET A 44 10.98 15.45 -1.11
C MET A 44 10.33 16.80 -0.85
N LEU A 45 10.59 17.39 0.33
CA LEU A 45 10.04 18.71 0.65
C LEU A 45 10.55 19.76 -0.33
N VAL A 46 11.82 19.75 -0.70
CA VAL A 46 12.37 20.70 -1.68
C VAL A 46 11.77 20.49 -3.07
N ALA A 47 11.66 19.23 -3.53
CA ALA A 47 11.16 18.89 -4.85
C ALA A 47 9.67 19.22 -5.05
N PHE A 48 8.87 19.16 -3.97
CA PHE A 48 7.41 19.34 -4.03
C PHE A 48 6.90 20.59 -3.30
N ALA A 49 7.72 21.29 -2.50
CA ALA A 49 7.36 22.58 -1.93
C ALA A 49 7.45 23.71 -2.95
N ASP A 50 8.09 23.47 -4.10
CA ASP A 50 8.00 24.38 -5.23
C ASP A 50 6.58 24.32 -5.83
N LEU A 51 5.73 25.23 -5.33
CA LEU A 51 4.36 25.41 -5.80
C LEU A 51 4.29 26.06 -7.18
N HIS A 52 5.42 26.53 -7.76
CA HIS A 52 5.43 27.26 -9.03
C HIS A 52 5.04 26.43 -10.26
N GLY A 53 4.74 25.12 -10.10
CA GLY A 53 4.17 24.26 -11.14
C GLY A 53 2.73 23.82 -10.92
N LEU A 54 2.10 24.13 -9.78
CA LEU A 54 0.72 23.69 -9.50
C LEU A 54 -0.35 24.57 -10.18
N GLY A 55 0.03 25.74 -10.71
CA GLY A 55 -0.92 26.73 -11.21
C GLY A 55 -1.83 27.26 -10.10
N ASP A 56 -2.63 28.29 -10.40
CA ASP A 56 -3.67 28.74 -9.48
C ASP A 56 -4.75 27.66 -9.39
N ILE A 57 -4.67 26.78 -8.39
CA ILE A 57 -5.69 25.76 -8.16
C ILE A 57 -6.85 26.39 -7.37
N GLU A 58 -7.78 27.00 -8.10
CA GLU A 58 -9.04 27.48 -7.55
C GLU A 58 -10.01 26.31 -7.34
N PHE A 59 -10.01 25.70 -6.15
CA PHE A 59 -11.08 24.78 -5.77
C PHE A 59 -12.33 25.57 -5.40
N GLY A 60 -13.34 25.57 -6.29
CA GLY A 60 -14.71 25.95 -5.94
C GLY A 60 -15.04 27.45 -5.99
N MET A 61 -14.26 28.26 -6.70
CA MET A 61 -14.67 29.63 -7.03
C MET A 61 -15.33 29.64 -8.41
N ASP A 62 -16.66 29.80 -8.42
CA ASP A 62 -17.39 30.10 -9.66
C ASP A 62 -16.85 31.43 -10.20
N ARG A 63 -16.18 31.34 -11.35
CA ARG A 63 -15.60 32.48 -12.06
C ARG A 63 -16.69 33.51 -12.35
N ALA A 64 -16.80 34.53 -11.50
CA ALA A 64 -17.62 35.69 -11.79
C ALA A 64 -16.96 36.43 -12.97
N ALA A 65 -17.50 36.18 -14.17
CA ALA A 65 -17.20 36.98 -15.33
C ALA A 65 -17.64 38.42 -15.06
N SER A 66 -16.73 39.36 -15.32
CA SER A 66 -16.87 40.82 -15.19
C SER A 66 -16.94 41.33 -13.74
N ALA A 67 -16.26 42.39 -13.33
CA ALA A 67 -15.77 43.53 -14.08
C ALA A 67 -14.50 44.08 -13.42
N SER A 68 -13.59 44.62 -14.25
CA SER A 68 -12.66 45.63 -13.78
C SER A 68 -13.46 46.75 -13.12
N LEU A 69 -12.97 47.31 -12.01
CA LEU A 69 -13.06 48.74 -11.71
C LEU A 69 -12.20 49.05 -10.47
N SER A 70 -11.11 49.77 -10.74
CA SER A 70 -10.40 50.80 -9.98
C SER A 70 -10.41 50.80 -8.44
N GLU A 71 -9.19 50.98 -7.90
CA GLU A 71 -8.92 51.62 -6.62
C GLU A 71 -9.73 52.93 -6.49
N ASP A 72 -10.51 53.08 -5.41
CA ASP A 72 -10.44 54.21 -4.47
C ASP A 72 -11.55 54.17 -3.40
N ASN A 73 -11.11 54.18 -2.14
CA ASN A 73 -11.66 54.98 -1.03
C ASN A 73 -13.10 54.78 -0.47
N GLN A 74 -13.10 54.51 0.85
CA GLN A 74 -14.04 54.95 1.91
C GLN A 74 -15.30 54.11 2.23
N GLY A 75 -15.44 53.82 3.54
CA GLY A 75 -16.71 53.97 4.25
C GLY A 75 -17.61 52.74 4.38
N LEU A 76 -17.54 52.11 5.56
CA LEU A 76 -18.68 51.67 6.38
C LEU A 76 -20.06 51.55 5.69
N ASP A 77 -20.60 50.34 5.54
CA ASP A 77 -21.97 50.08 6.02
C ASP A 77 -22.23 48.60 6.34
N THR A 78 -22.58 48.37 7.59
CA THR A 78 -23.24 47.17 8.07
C THR A 78 -24.70 47.23 7.67
N ARG A 79 -25.16 46.40 6.72
CA ARG A 79 -26.49 45.74 6.68
C ARG A 79 -26.77 45.19 5.28
N ALA A 80 -27.01 43.88 5.24
CA ALA A 80 -27.88 43.12 4.33
C ALA A 80 -27.15 41.93 3.71
N ILE A 81 -27.18 40.78 4.39
CA ILE A 81 -27.25 39.50 3.68
C ILE A 81 -28.52 38.83 4.17
N GLY A 82 -29.56 38.97 3.36
CA GLY A 82 -30.83 38.28 3.52
C GLY A 82 -30.62 36.78 3.44
N GLU A 83 -31.22 36.10 4.41
CA GLU A 83 -31.97 34.85 4.28
C GLU A 83 -31.81 34.12 2.93
N SER A 84 -30.78 33.28 2.82
CA SER A 84 -30.61 32.30 1.73
C SER A 84 -30.66 30.87 2.27
N VAL A 85 -31.60 30.60 3.20
CA VAL A 85 -31.87 29.24 3.69
C VAL A 85 -33.09 28.70 2.96
N SER A 86 -32.93 28.11 1.76
CA SER A 86 -33.96 27.17 1.25
C SER A 86 -33.65 26.36 -0.02
N MET A 87 -32.42 26.33 -0.55
CA MET A 87 -32.11 25.47 -1.72
C MET A 87 -30.91 24.53 -1.55
N SER A 88 -30.14 24.65 -0.47
CA SER A 88 -29.05 23.72 -0.16
C SER A 88 -29.57 22.41 0.44
N SER A 89 -30.51 22.46 1.40
CA SER A 89 -30.92 21.26 2.15
C SER A 89 -31.55 20.16 1.29
N MET A 90 -32.31 20.50 0.25
CA MET A 90 -32.90 19.53 -0.69
C MET A 90 -31.84 18.84 -1.56
N ARG A 91 -30.78 19.56 -1.95
CA ARG A 91 -29.64 18.99 -2.71
C ARG A 91 -28.73 18.18 -1.82
N ASP A 92 -28.56 18.59 -0.57
CA ASP A 92 -27.75 17.89 0.43
C ASP A 92 -28.40 16.59 0.89
N ALA A 93 -29.73 16.59 1.08
CA ALA A 93 -30.50 15.38 1.36
C ALA A 93 -30.40 14.37 0.20
N LYS A 94 -30.61 14.83 -1.04
CA LYS A 94 -30.51 13.98 -2.23
C LYS A 94 -29.10 13.38 -2.41
N ARG A 95 -28.06 14.18 -2.16
CA ARG A 95 -26.65 13.72 -2.26
C ARG A 95 -26.32 12.72 -1.16
N LYS A 96 -26.85 12.91 0.05
CA LYS A 96 -26.68 11.96 1.16
C LYS A 96 -27.32 10.61 0.85
N ASP A 97 -28.53 10.61 0.30
CA ASP A 97 -29.23 9.37 -0.08
C ASP A 97 -28.47 8.59 -1.18
N GLU A 98 -27.88 9.31 -2.14
CA GLU A 98 -27.03 8.72 -3.18
C GLU A 98 -25.74 8.11 -2.61
N ILE A 99 -25.09 8.80 -1.67
CA ILE A 99 -23.90 8.31 -0.97
C ILE A 99 -24.25 7.08 -0.12
N ASP A 100 -25.37 7.09 0.60
CA ASP A 100 -25.81 5.97 1.42
C ASP A 100 -26.15 4.74 0.56
N MET A 101 -26.76 4.94 -0.61
CA MET A 101 -26.97 3.88 -1.59
C MET A 101 -25.66 3.28 -2.13
N GLU A 102 -24.66 4.11 -2.43
CA GLU A 102 -23.35 3.64 -2.91
C GLU A 102 -22.55 2.91 -1.82
N ILE A 103 -22.62 3.39 -0.56
CA ILE A 103 -22.03 2.71 0.60
C ILE A 103 -22.67 1.32 0.76
N GLN A 104 -24.00 1.24 0.67
CA GLN A 104 -24.73 -0.03 0.76
C GLN A 104 -24.33 -0.99 -0.37
N ARG A 105 -24.22 -0.48 -1.61
CA ARG A 105 -23.76 -1.24 -2.77
C ARG A 105 -22.34 -1.78 -2.56
N GLN A 106 -21.40 -0.96 -2.09
CA GLN A 106 -20.03 -1.38 -1.82
C GLN A 106 -19.95 -2.42 -0.70
N ARG A 107 -20.77 -2.29 0.36
CA ARG A 107 -20.85 -3.28 1.43
C ARG A 107 -21.38 -4.63 0.94
N GLN A 108 -22.33 -4.66 0.00
CA GLN A 108 -22.80 -5.92 -0.61
C GLN A 108 -21.75 -6.55 -1.53
N VAL A 109 -21.00 -5.74 -2.29
CA VAL A 109 -19.88 -6.21 -3.11
C VAL A 109 -18.75 -6.78 -2.25
N ARG A 110 -18.47 -6.16 -1.09
CA ARG A 110 -17.45 -6.62 -0.13
C ARG A 110 -17.94 -7.75 0.77
N GLY A 111 -19.24 -7.87 1.02
CA GLY A 111 -19.86 -8.78 1.98
C GLY A 111 -19.88 -10.26 1.60
N LYS A 112 -19.44 -10.63 0.38
CA LYS A 112 -19.32 -12.03 -0.04
C LYS A 112 -17.89 -12.57 -0.01
N LYS A 113 -16.90 -11.76 0.36
CA LYS A 113 -15.59 -12.31 0.71
C LYS A 113 -15.71 -12.83 2.13
N GLN A 114 -15.97 -14.13 2.22
CA GLN A 114 -15.79 -14.93 3.44
C GLN A 114 -14.56 -14.38 4.16
N GLN A 115 -14.72 -13.99 5.43
CA GLN A 115 -13.59 -13.55 6.26
C GLN A 115 -12.45 -14.53 6.00
N PRO A 116 -11.30 -14.10 5.48
CA PRO A 116 -10.25 -15.03 5.08
C PRO A 116 -9.91 -15.84 6.32
N ASP A 117 -10.11 -17.16 6.22
CA ASP A 117 -9.85 -18.06 7.33
C ASP A 117 -8.36 -17.94 7.64
N LEU A 118 -8.06 -17.27 8.76
CA LEU A 118 -6.71 -16.94 9.18
C LEU A 118 -5.89 -18.22 9.37
N ALA A 119 -6.52 -19.31 9.80
CA ALA A 119 -5.85 -20.60 9.96
C ALA A 119 -5.42 -21.17 8.60
N VAL A 120 -6.29 -21.10 7.59
CA VAL A 120 -5.97 -21.51 6.22
C VAL A 120 -4.89 -20.61 5.62
N GLY A 121 -4.97 -19.30 5.84
CA GLY A 121 -3.96 -18.34 5.38
C GLY A 121 -2.57 -18.60 5.98
N LEU A 122 -2.50 -18.89 7.28
CA LEU A 122 -1.25 -19.22 7.98
C LEU A 122 -0.70 -20.59 7.56
N SER A 123 -1.56 -21.58 7.33
CA SER A 123 -1.17 -22.90 6.82
C SER A 123 -0.52 -22.78 5.45
N ASN A 124 -1.17 -22.08 4.52
CA ASN A 124 -0.66 -21.87 3.16
C ASN A 124 0.66 -21.11 3.14
N LEU A 125 0.82 -20.12 4.03
CA LEU A 125 2.07 -19.40 4.20
C LEU A 125 3.20 -20.32 4.69
N GLY A 126 2.91 -21.17 5.69
CA GLY A 126 3.87 -22.15 6.20
C GLY A 126 4.34 -23.14 5.14
N GLU A 127 3.42 -23.65 4.32
CA GLU A 127 3.73 -24.56 3.21
C GLU A 127 4.57 -23.90 2.12
N ALA A 128 4.22 -22.67 1.73
CA ALA A 128 4.98 -21.90 0.75
C ALA A 128 6.40 -21.60 1.24
N LEU A 129 6.53 -21.21 2.52
CA LEU A 129 7.81 -20.95 3.14
C LEU A 129 8.69 -22.22 3.19
N ALA A 130 8.12 -23.35 3.63
CA ALA A 130 8.84 -24.62 3.71
C ALA A 130 9.32 -25.09 2.32
N SER A 131 8.46 -24.98 1.31
CA SER A 131 8.79 -25.31 -0.08
C SER A 131 9.91 -24.42 -0.62
N GLY A 132 9.83 -23.11 -0.37
CA GLY A 132 10.86 -22.15 -0.76
C GLY A 132 12.22 -22.41 -0.10
N LEU A 133 12.25 -22.81 1.19
CA LEU A 133 13.49 -23.17 1.87
C LEU A 133 14.13 -24.43 1.27
N ILE A 134 13.34 -25.45 0.95
CA ILE A 134 13.83 -26.70 0.35
C ILE A 134 14.39 -26.43 -1.05
N GLU A 135 13.70 -25.62 -1.85
CA GLU A 135 14.14 -25.25 -3.20
C GLU A 135 15.42 -24.40 -3.18
N ALA A 136 15.49 -23.42 -2.28
CA ALA A 136 16.69 -22.60 -2.09
C ALA A 136 17.90 -23.44 -1.61
N ALA A 137 17.68 -24.45 -0.76
CA ALA A 137 18.71 -25.37 -0.33
C ALA A 137 19.25 -26.23 -1.51
N LYS A 138 18.36 -26.72 -2.38
CA LYS A 138 18.76 -27.44 -3.61
C LYS A 138 19.61 -26.56 -4.54
N LEU A 139 19.24 -25.29 -4.69
CA LEU A 139 20.00 -24.33 -5.49
C LEU A 139 21.37 -24.01 -4.89
N LYS A 140 21.49 -23.89 -3.56
CA LYS A 140 22.77 -23.67 -2.87
C LYS A 140 23.74 -24.84 -2.98
N CYS A 141 23.25 -26.09 -3.06
CA CYS A 141 24.09 -27.27 -3.26
C CYS A 141 24.57 -27.42 -4.72
N SER A 142 23.87 -26.83 -5.69
CA SER A 142 24.21 -26.90 -7.12
C SER A 142 25.38 -25.98 -7.51
N HIS A 143 25.62 -24.90 -6.76
CA HIS A 143 26.54 -23.83 -7.16
C HIS A 143 28.04 -24.11 -6.92
N ASN A 144 28.45 -25.34 -6.56
CA ASN A 144 29.84 -25.65 -6.19
C ASN A 144 30.33 -27.01 -6.70
N SER A 145 30.01 -27.37 -7.94
CA SER A 145 30.66 -28.48 -8.63
C SER A 145 31.55 -27.90 -9.73
N GLY A 146 32.83 -27.64 -9.40
CA GLY A 146 33.84 -27.31 -10.43
C GLY A 146 33.94 -28.36 -11.53
N VAL A 147 33.44 -29.56 -11.26
CA VAL A 147 33.25 -30.68 -12.19
C VAL A 147 32.28 -30.33 -13.32
N ASP A 148 31.21 -29.58 -13.05
CA ASP A 148 30.23 -29.19 -14.10
C ASP A 148 30.77 -28.14 -15.06
N ILE A 149 31.58 -27.20 -14.56
CA ILE A 149 32.24 -26.19 -15.42
C ILE A 149 33.31 -26.85 -16.27
N ALA A 150 34.13 -27.74 -15.70
CA ALA A 150 35.15 -28.49 -16.44
C ALA A 150 34.52 -29.36 -17.54
N ASN A 151 33.43 -30.07 -17.23
CA ASN A 151 32.70 -30.87 -18.23
C ASN A 151 32.08 -30.01 -19.33
N ARG A 152 31.59 -28.81 -19.01
CA ARG A 152 31.02 -27.89 -20.01
C ARG A 152 32.09 -27.28 -20.91
N MET A 153 33.26 -26.97 -20.37
CA MET A 153 34.43 -26.52 -21.14
C MET A 153 35.00 -27.61 -22.02
N ALA A 154 35.08 -28.85 -21.52
CA ALA A 154 35.51 -30.01 -22.31
C ALA A 154 34.59 -30.25 -23.51
N LYS A 155 33.26 -30.23 -23.31
CA LYS A 155 32.29 -30.37 -24.41
C LYS A 155 32.38 -29.24 -25.44
N MET A 156 32.63 -28.00 -25.02
CA MET A 156 32.87 -26.89 -25.96
C MET A 156 34.16 -27.08 -26.76
N PHE A 157 35.21 -27.60 -26.12
CA PHE A 157 36.48 -27.86 -26.79
C PHE A 157 36.35 -28.96 -27.84
N ASP A 158 35.67 -30.07 -27.51
CA ASP A 158 35.41 -31.16 -28.44
C ASP A 158 34.59 -30.68 -29.65
N LEU A 159 33.52 -29.90 -29.41
CA LEU A 159 32.70 -29.33 -30.48
C LEU A 159 33.52 -28.38 -31.39
N MET A 160 34.44 -27.60 -30.80
CA MET A 160 35.30 -26.70 -31.57
C MET A 160 36.30 -27.48 -32.44
N GLN A 161 36.87 -28.57 -31.91
CA GLN A 161 37.74 -29.45 -32.69
C GLN A 161 36.98 -30.15 -33.82
N GLU A 162 35.77 -30.64 -33.55
CA GLU A 162 34.91 -31.25 -34.57
C GLU A 162 34.53 -30.24 -35.66
N THR A 163 34.18 -29.01 -35.27
CA THR A 163 33.88 -27.92 -36.22
C THR A 163 35.09 -27.59 -37.08
N LYS A 164 36.28 -27.50 -36.48
CA LYS A 164 37.53 -27.26 -37.21
C LYS A 164 37.81 -28.39 -38.21
N ALA A 165 37.74 -29.65 -37.77
CA ALA A 165 37.94 -30.81 -38.63
C ALA A 165 36.90 -30.87 -39.76
N SER A 166 35.65 -30.48 -39.49
CA SER A 166 34.60 -30.38 -40.51
C SER A 166 34.90 -29.30 -41.54
N ILE A 167 35.43 -28.14 -41.13
CA ILE A 167 35.82 -27.05 -42.05
C ILE A 167 37.00 -27.50 -42.91
N ASP A 168 38.04 -28.06 -42.30
CA ASP A 168 39.23 -28.53 -43.00
C ASP A 168 38.87 -29.61 -44.05
N LYS A 169 38.03 -30.56 -43.67
CA LYS A 169 37.50 -31.58 -44.60
C LYS A 169 36.64 -30.99 -45.72
N THR A 170 35.90 -29.92 -45.46
CA THR A 170 35.08 -29.25 -46.48
C THR A 170 35.97 -28.52 -47.49
N ASN A 171 37.10 -27.97 -47.04
CA ASN A 171 38.04 -27.27 -47.90
C ASN A 171 38.82 -28.23 -48.82
N GLU A 172 39.15 -29.44 -48.36
CA GLU A 172 39.81 -30.47 -49.20
C GLU A 172 38.93 -31.01 -50.34
N VAL A 173 37.61 -30.84 -50.28
CA VAL A 173 36.66 -31.31 -51.32
C VAL A 173 36.48 -30.27 -52.45
N ASN A 174 36.98 -29.05 -52.27
CA ASN A 174 36.82 -27.93 -53.22
C ASN A 174 38.10 -27.58 -54.01
N ASP A 175 39.17 -28.38 -53.88
CA ASP A 175 40.32 -28.41 -54.80
C ASP A 175 40.15 -29.54 -55.84
#